data_AF-A0A0G1NDR6-F1
#
_entry.id   AF-A0A0G1NDR6-F1
#
_cell.length_a   1.000
_cell.length_b   1.000
_cell.length_c   1.000
_cell.angle_alpha   90.00
_cell.angle_beta   90.00
_cell.angle_gamma   90.00
#
_symmetry.space_group_name_H-M   'P 1'
#
loop_
_entity.id
_entity.type
_entity.pdbx_description
1 polymer ?
#
loop_
_entity_poly.entity_id
_entity_poly.type
_entity_poly.pdbx_seq_one_letter_code
_entity_poly.pdbx_strand_id
1 'polypeptide(L)'
;MAKQWVFLFSALQAVENIVGREWSNVLALLGGKGANLFKMLSFGLPVPPGFTITTEACNTYLRLKRFPDHLWRQVQEGLAEIERLTGRKLGDPTYPLLVSCRSGAKFSMPGMMDTVLNIGMNRAVAAAYADSRVAYDLYRRLI
;
A
#
# COMPACT_ATOMS: atom_id res chain seq x y z
N MET A 1 -6.34 22.72 6.52
CA MET A 1 -6.24 21.58 5.57
C MET A 1 -6.16 20.29 6.39
N ALA A 2 -6.84 19.23 5.96
CA ALA A 2 -6.71 17.91 6.59
C ALA A 2 -5.29 17.35 6.38
N LYS A 3 -4.76 16.61 7.35
CA LYS A 3 -3.43 16.01 7.26
C LYS A 3 -3.40 14.89 6.21
N GLN A 4 -2.38 14.89 5.35
CA GLN A 4 -2.15 13.82 4.37
C GLN A 4 -1.44 12.64 5.07
N TRP A 5 -2.06 11.48 5.01
CA TRP A 5 -1.59 10.24 5.63
C TRP A 5 -1.17 9.17 4.62
N VAL A 6 -1.68 9.24 3.39
CA VAL A 6 -1.47 8.24 2.34
C VAL A 6 -0.86 8.89 1.11
N PHE A 7 0.19 8.31 0.54
CA PHE A 7 0.82 8.80 -0.67
C PHE A 7 0.95 7.68 -1.70
N LEU A 8 0.48 7.92 -2.92
CA LEU A 8 0.74 7.04 -4.06
C LEU A 8 2.24 7.05 -4.37
N PHE A 9 2.77 5.95 -4.92
CA PHE A 9 4.20 5.86 -5.26
C PHE A 9 4.65 6.94 -6.27
N SER A 10 3.73 7.44 -7.08
CA SER A 10 3.95 8.55 -8.03
C SER A 10 4.05 9.92 -7.37
N ALA A 11 3.73 10.06 -6.09
CA ALA A 11 3.62 11.34 -5.39
C ALA A 11 4.91 11.79 -4.69
N LEU A 12 6.09 11.44 -5.21
CA LEU A 12 7.37 11.81 -4.58
C LEU A 12 7.52 13.32 -4.41
N GLN A 13 7.17 14.12 -5.42
CA GLN A 13 7.25 15.58 -5.33
C GLN A 13 6.33 16.13 -4.23
N ALA A 14 5.15 15.55 -4.03
CA ALA A 14 4.23 15.96 -2.98
C ALA A 14 4.79 15.65 -1.59
N VAL A 15 5.49 14.52 -1.43
CA VAL A 15 6.19 14.18 -0.18
C VAL A 15 7.32 15.16 0.09
N GLU A 16 8.17 15.43 -0.90
CA GLU A 16 9.29 16.38 -0.77
C GLU A 16 8.83 17.80 -0.44
N ASN A 17 7.66 18.22 -0.93
CA ASN A 17 7.09 19.52 -0.59
C ASN A 17 6.66 19.61 0.89
N ILE A 18 6.39 18.48 1.55
CA ILE A 18 5.97 18.41 2.95
C ILE A 18 7.16 18.30 3.89
N VAL A 19 8.15 17.45 3.56
CA VAL A 19 9.26 17.12 4.47
C VAL A 19 10.62 17.65 4.01
N GLY A 20 10.66 18.40 2.91
CA GLY A 20 11.87 18.85 2.26
C GLY A 20 12.49 17.77 1.35
N ARG A 21 13.56 18.17 0.63
CA ARG A 21 14.29 17.30 -0.31
C ARG A 21 15.38 16.44 0.34
N GLU A 22 15.56 16.56 1.65
CA GLU A 22 16.49 15.71 2.38
C GLU A 22 15.95 14.28 2.44
N TRP A 23 16.69 13.31 1.90
CA TRP A 23 16.22 11.93 1.80
C TRP A 23 15.94 11.28 3.16
N SER A 24 16.66 11.69 4.20
CA SER A 24 16.46 11.21 5.56
C SER A 24 15.05 11.52 6.09
N ASN A 25 14.43 12.62 5.64
CA ASN A 25 13.09 13.04 6.01
C ASN A 25 12.02 12.26 5.22
N VAL A 26 12.27 11.99 3.94
CA VAL A 26 11.42 11.11 3.13
C VAL A 26 11.39 9.69 3.73
N LEU A 27 12.56 9.16 4.11
CA LEU A 27 12.68 7.89 4.82
C LEU A 27 11.94 7.92 6.18
N ALA A 28 11.99 9.04 6.89
CA ALA A 28 11.28 9.19 8.15
C ALA A 28 9.76 9.13 7.97
N LEU A 29 9.21 9.72 6.91
CA LEU A 29 7.77 9.76 6.64
C LEU A 29 7.23 8.46 6.02
N LEU A 30 7.92 7.90 5.03
CA LEU A 30 7.45 6.76 4.23
C LEU A 30 8.01 5.40 4.70
N GLY A 31 9.04 5.41 5.54
CA GLY A 31 9.86 4.23 5.82
C GLY A 31 10.77 3.85 4.66
N GLY A 32 11.76 2.98 4.92
CA GLY A 32 12.77 2.59 3.94
C GLY A 32 12.21 1.91 2.69
N LYS A 33 11.28 0.96 2.87
CA LYS A 33 10.66 0.25 1.75
C LYS A 33 9.77 1.18 0.91
N GLY A 34 8.94 1.99 1.57
CA GLY A 34 8.07 2.97 0.91
C GLY A 34 8.89 3.98 0.11
N ALA A 35 9.84 4.66 0.76
CA ALA A 35 10.70 5.64 0.10
C ALA A 35 11.44 5.05 -1.12
N ASN A 36 11.95 3.82 -1.02
CA ASN A 36 12.62 3.17 -2.14
C ASN A 36 11.67 2.89 -3.33
N LEU A 37 10.41 2.53 -3.09
CA LEU A 37 9.43 2.35 -4.17
C LEU A 37 9.15 3.66 -4.92
N PHE A 38 9.04 4.77 -4.19
CA PHE A 38 8.86 6.10 -4.77
C PHE A 38 10.10 6.48 -5.59
N LYS A 39 11.30 6.20 -5.07
CA LYS A 39 12.56 6.49 -5.75
C LYS A 39 12.71 5.68 -7.04
N MET A 40 12.44 4.38 -6.99
CA MET A 40 12.47 3.48 -8.14
C MET A 40 11.53 3.99 -9.24
N LEU A 41 10.30 4.37 -8.89
CA LEU A 41 9.35 4.91 -9.86
C LEU A 41 9.81 6.26 -10.43
N SER A 42 10.42 7.13 -9.61
CA SER A 42 11.01 8.40 -10.09
C SER A 42 12.17 8.21 -11.08
N PHE A 43 12.83 7.05 -11.04
CA PHE A 43 13.86 6.65 -12.00
C PHE A 43 13.31 5.89 -13.21
N GLY A 44 11.98 5.78 -13.35
CA GLY A 44 11.33 5.11 -14.48
C GLY A 44 11.39 3.58 -14.41
N LEU A 45 11.72 3.00 -13.25
CA LEU A 45 11.69 1.54 -13.08
C LEU A 45 10.23 1.04 -13.03
N PRO A 46 9.95 -0.17 -13.56
CA PRO A 46 8.60 -0.73 -13.56
C PRO A 46 8.19 -1.15 -12.16
N VAL A 47 7.54 -0.24 -11.43
CA VAL A 47 6.97 -0.51 -10.11
C VAL A 47 5.44 -0.63 -10.24
N PRO A 48 4.82 -1.73 -9.76
CA PRO A 48 3.36 -1.83 -9.73
C PRO A 48 2.72 -0.66 -8.97
N PRO A 49 1.55 -0.16 -9.41
CA PRO A 49 0.85 0.90 -8.70
C PRO A 49 0.59 0.53 -7.23
N GLY A 50 0.72 1.52 -6.35
CA GLY A 50 0.57 1.32 -4.92
C GLY A 50 0.65 2.62 -4.15
N PHE A 51 0.44 2.54 -2.84
CA PHE A 51 0.59 3.66 -1.92
C PHE A 51 1.29 3.26 -0.62
N THR A 52 1.77 4.25 0.10
CA THR A 52 2.32 4.11 1.46
C THR A 52 1.46 4.89 2.44
N ILE A 53 1.10 4.24 3.55
CA ILE A 53 0.56 4.89 4.74
C ILE A 53 1.75 5.36 5.58
N THR A 54 1.80 6.64 5.91
CA THR A 54 2.94 7.26 6.59
C THR A 54 3.22 6.68 7.97
N THR A 55 4.48 6.79 8.41
CA THR A 55 4.89 6.46 9.79
C THR A 55 4.16 7.32 10.82
N GLU A 56 3.83 8.56 10.48
CA GLU A 56 3.06 9.46 11.34
C GLU A 56 1.62 8.98 11.58
N ALA A 57 1.00 8.36 10.57
CA ALA A 57 -0.32 7.73 10.72
C ALA A 57 -0.25 6.57 11.71
N CYS A 58 0.80 5.75 11.61
CA CYS A 58 1.07 4.66 12.56
C CYS A 58 1.27 5.20 14.00
N ASN A 59 2.13 6.20 14.18
CA ASN A 59 2.37 6.83 15.49
C ASN A 59 1.09 7.42 16.09
N THR A 60 0.23 8.00 15.25
CA THR A 60 -1.07 8.54 15.67
C THR A 60 -2.05 7.44 16.05
N TYR A 61 -2.14 6.38 15.25
CA TYR A 61 -2.93 5.19 15.61
C TYR A 61 -2.47 4.59 16.94
N LEU A 62 -1.17 4.43 17.16
CA LEU A 62 -0.63 3.85 18.40
C LEU A 62 -0.98 4.69 19.64
N ARG A 63 -1.03 6.01 19.50
CA ARG A 63 -1.41 6.95 20.57
C ARG A 63 -2.91 6.97 20.82
N LEU A 64 -3.72 6.99 19.77
CA LEU A 64 -5.18 7.14 19.87
C LEU A 64 -5.93 5.81 20.01
N LYS A 65 -5.28 4.68 19.67
CA LYS A 65 -5.90 3.35 19.52
C LYS A 65 -7.11 3.31 18.56
N ARG A 66 -7.16 4.26 17.64
CA ARG A 66 -8.15 4.37 16.56
C ARG A 66 -7.51 5.01 15.33
N PHE A 67 -8.10 4.81 14.16
CA PHE A 67 -7.59 5.47 12.95
C PHE A 67 -7.64 7.00 13.11
N PRO A 68 -6.56 7.71 12.70
CA PRO A 68 -6.58 9.15 12.59
C PRO A 68 -7.73 9.60 11.68
N ASP A 69 -8.27 10.79 11.96
CA ASP A 69 -9.31 11.37 11.13
C ASP A 69 -8.83 11.44 9.67
N HIS A 70 -9.75 11.09 8.76
CA HIS A 70 -9.54 11.01 7.31
C HIS A 70 -8.58 9.94 6.80
N LEU A 71 -7.86 9.19 7.65
CA LEU A 71 -6.95 8.13 7.19
C LEU A 71 -7.69 7.11 6.31
N TRP A 72 -8.80 6.56 6.79
CA TRP A 72 -9.52 5.50 6.09
C TRP A 72 -10.03 5.97 4.72
N ARG A 73 -10.55 7.19 4.66
CA ARG A 73 -10.98 7.81 3.41
C ARG A 73 -9.82 7.91 2.41
N GLN A 74 -8.64 8.35 2.83
CA GLN A 74 -7.47 8.43 1.96
C GLN A 74 -6.97 7.07 1.50
N VAL A 75 -7.12 6.02 2.33
CA VAL A 75 -6.83 4.63 1.92
C VAL A 75 -7.80 4.20 0.80
N GLN A 76 -9.09 4.51 0.93
CA GLN A 76 -10.09 4.21 -0.10
C GLN A 76 -9.81 4.98 -1.40
N GLU A 77 -9.44 6.27 -1.31
CA GLU A 77 -9.06 7.09 -2.46
C GLU A 77 -7.79 6.54 -3.14
N GLY A 78 -6.78 6.12 -2.37
CA GLY A 78 -5.57 5.48 -2.90
C GLY A 78 -5.86 4.14 -3.57
N LEU A 79 -6.76 3.33 -3.00
CA LEU A 79 -7.20 2.08 -3.61
C LEU A 79 -7.95 2.31 -4.92
N ALA A 80 -8.89 3.26 -4.94
CA ALA A 80 -9.65 3.60 -6.14
C ALA A 80 -8.72 4.06 -7.29
N GLU A 81 -7.63 4.76 -6.98
CA GLU A 81 -6.63 5.13 -7.99
C GLU A 81 -5.84 3.92 -8.50
N ILE A 82 -5.48 2.96 -7.64
CA ILE A 82 -4.87 1.68 -8.08
C ILE A 82 -5.84 0.92 -9.00
N GLU A 83 -7.12 0.85 -8.64
CA GLU A 83 -8.14 0.22 -9.47
C GLU A 83 -8.24 0.88 -10.85
N ARG A 84 -8.25 2.22 -10.88
CA ARG A 84 -8.26 3.01 -12.12
C ARG A 84 -7.03 2.76 -12.98
N LEU A 85 -5.83 2.73 -12.40
CA LEU A 85 -4.56 2.54 -13.12
C LEU A 85 -4.40 1.12 -13.66
N THR A 86 -4.97 0.13 -12.97
CA THR A 86 -4.84 -1.29 -13.34
C THR A 86 -6.01 -1.82 -14.18
N GLY A 87 -7.14 -1.10 -14.22
CA GLY A 87 -8.37 -1.58 -14.82
C GLY A 87 -8.97 -2.79 -14.08
N ARG A 88 -8.57 -3.01 -12.83
CA ARG A 88 -8.97 -4.14 -11.97
C ARG A 88 -9.64 -3.61 -10.71
N LYS A 89 -10.47 -4.43 -10.06
CA LYS A 89 -11.21 -4.01 -8.87
C LYS A 89 -11.07 -5.01 -7.72
N LEU A 90 -10.91 -4.51 -6.50
CA LEU A 90 -10.73 -5.34 -5.31
C LEU A 90 -12.02 -6.13 -5.05
N GLY A 91 -11.89 -7.46 -5.01
CA GLY A 91 -13.02 -8.36 -4.78
C GLY A 91 -13.92 -8.61 -5.99
N ASP A 92 -13.62 -8.03 -7.16
CA ASP A 92 -14.34 -8.28 -8.41
C ASP A 92 -13.90 -9.63 -9.03
N PRO A 93 -14.82 -10.60 -9.25
CA PRO A 93 -14.48 -11.87 -9.86
C PRO A 93 -14.12 -11.77 -11.35
N THR A 94 -14.57 -10.73 -12.08
CA THR A 94 -14.32 -10.62 -13.52
C THR A 94 -12.92 -10.07 -13.81
N TYR A 95 -12.54 -8.99 -13.13
CA TYR A 95 -11.20 -8.38 -13.25
C TYR A 95 -10.58 -8.14 -11.87
N PRO A 96 -10.14 -9.20 -11.17
CA PRO A 96 -9.70 -9.08 -9.78
C PRO A 96 -8.42 -8.28 -9.64
N LEU A 97 -8.45 -7.34 -8.70
CA LEU A 97 -7.27 -6.71 -8.11
C LEU A 97 -6.88 -7.49 -6.84
N LEU A 98 -5.63 -7.92 -6.77
CA LEU A 98 -5.02 -8.46 -5.55
C LEU A 98 -3.91 -7.53 -5.10
N VAL A 99 -3.83 -7.25 -3.81
CA VAL A 99 -2.80 -6.37 -3.23
C VAL A 99 -1.95 -7.12 -2.21
N SER A 100 -0.76 -6.58 -1.94
CA SER A 100 0.08 -7.02 -0.83
C SER A 100 0.19 -5.92 0.21
N CYS A 101 0.18 -6.30 1.48
CA CYS A 101 0.44 -5.39 2.60
C CYS A 101 1.81 -5.71 3.19
N ARG A 102 2.68 -4.69 3.25
CA ARG A 102 4.08 -4.84 3.68
C ARG A 102 4.41 -3.78 4.72
N SER A 103 4.90 -4.21 5.88
CA SER A 103 5.43 -3.30 6.89
C SER A 103 6.72 -2.61 6.41
N GLY A 104 6.90 -1.34 6.79
CA GLY A 104 8.09 -0.56 6.49
C GLY A 104 8.30 0.55 7.52
N ALA A 105 9.42 0.51 8.23
CA ALA A 105 9.88 1.56 9.13
C ALA A 105 11.06 2.31 8.52
N LYS A 106 11.46 3.43 9.15
CA LYS A 106 12.63 4.23 8.73
C LYS A 106 13.90 3.36 8.64
N PHE A 107 14.11 2.53 9.66
CA PHE A 107 15.21 1.58 9.74
C PHE A 107 14.69 0.14 9.64
N SER A 108 15.55 -0.78 9.21
CA SER A 108 15.22 -2.20 9.23
C SER A 108 15.05 -2.66 10.67
N MET A 109 13.89 -3.24 10.98
CA MET A 109 13.59 -3.77 12.31
C MET A 109 13.20 -5.25 12.16
N PRO A 110 14.01 -6.18 12.70
CA PRO A 110 13.58 -7.57 12.87
C PRO A 110 12.32 -7.64 13.74
N GLY A 111 11.37 -8.52 13.41
CA GLY A 111 10.14 -8.70 14.17
C GLY A 111 8.98 -7.75 13.81
N MET A 112 9.08 -6.98 12.73
CA MET A 112 7.91 -6.28 12.16
C MET A 112 6.93 -7.27 11.52
N MET A 113 5.68 -6.84 11.35
CA MET A 113 4.61 -7.61 10.71
C MET A 113 5.09 -8.24 9.39
N ASP A 114 4.79 -9.52 9.23
CA ASP A 114 5.07 -10.28 8.01
C ASP A 114 4.34 -9.69 6.80
N THR A 115 4.88 -9.96 5.61
CA THR A 115 4.23 -9.54 4.37
C THR A 115 3.00 -10.41 4.13
N VAL A 116 1.83 -9.77 3.99
CA VAL A 116 0.59 -10.46 3.60
C VAL A 116 0.39 -10.27 2.10
N LEU A 117 0.28 -11.40 1.38
CA LEU A 117 0.03 -11.44 -0.05
C LEU A 117 -1.44 -11.80 -0.33
N ASN A 118 -1.88 -11.63 -1.58
CA ASN A 118 -3.18 -12.08 -2.09
C ASN A 118 -4.42 -11.43 -1.44
N ILE A 119 -4.26 -10.27 -0.79
CA ILE A 119 -5.40 -9.54 -0.21
C ILE A 119 -6.36 -9.17 -1.34
N GLY A 120 -7.62 -9.56 -1.20
CA GLY A 120 -8.64 -9.46 -2.25
C GLY A 120 -9.16 -10.84 -2.71
N MET A 121 -8.44 -11.92 -2.41
CA MET A 121 -8.96 -13.27 -2.61
C MET A 121 -10.17 -13.53 -1.71
N ASN A 122 -11.25 -14.02 -2.32
CA ASN A 122 -12.45 -14.50 -1.66
C ASN A 122 -13.05 -15.66 -2.47
N ARG A 123 -14.14 -16.26 -2.00
CA ARG A 123 -14.78 -17.41 -2.70
C ARG A 123 -15.21 -17.07 -4.13
N ALA A 124 -15.75 -15.88 -4.36
CA ALA A 124 -16.20 -15.45 -5.69
C ALA A 124 -15.01 -15.23 -6.64
N VAL A 125 -13.96 -14.57 -6.17
CA VAL A 125 -12.72 -14.36 -6.93
C VAL A 125 -12.05 -15.69 -7.25
N ALA A 126 -11.92 -16.60 -6.27
CA ALA A 126 -11.33 -17.91 -6.48
C ALA A 126 -12.11 -18.74 -7.51
N ALA A 127 -13.44 -18.67 -7.52
CA ALA A 127 -14.29 -19.38 -8.49
C ALA A 127 -14.13 -18.87 -9.93
N ALA A 128 -13.60 -17.66 -10.12
CA ALA A 128 -13.41 -17.05 -11.43
C ALA A 128 -12.05 -17.36 -12.08
N TYR A 129 -11.12 -17.99 -11.35
CA TYR A 129 -9.83 -18.42 -11.90
C TYR A 129 -10.02 -19.65 -12.80
N ALA A 130 -9.36 -19.65 -13.96
CA ALA A 130 -9.40 -20.78 -14.89
C ALA A 130 -8.74 -22.04 -14.32
N ASP A 131 -7.67 -21.89 -13.55
CA ASP A 131 -6.99 -22.99 -12.86
C ASP A 131 -7.40 -23.00 -11.38
N SER A 132 -8.22 -23.97 -11.02
CA SER A 132 -8.70 -24.17 -9.65
C SER A 132 -7.57 -24.45 -8.67
N ARG A 133 -6.50 -25.15 -9.09
CA ARG A 133 -5.33 -25.40 -8.22
C ARG A 133 -4.64 -24.10 -7.87
N VAL A 134 -4.43 -23.21 -8.84
CA VAL A 134 -3.84 -21.88 -8.59
C VAL A 134 -4.75 -21.06 -7.69
N ALA A 135 -6.05 -21.04 -7.97
CA ALA A 135 -7.03 -20.29 -7.18
C ALA A 135 -7.02 -20.70 -5.70
N TYR A 136 -7.07 -22.00 -5.42
CA TYR A 136 -7.06 -22.52 -4.07
C TYR A 136 -5.69 -22.37 -3.40
N ASP A 137 -4.58 -22.42 -4.15
CA ASP A 137 -3.24 -22.15 -3.59
C ASP A 137 -3.09 -20.69 -3.14
N LEU A 138 -3.57 -19.74 -3.93
CA LEU A 138 -3.57 -18.32 -3.56
C LEU A 138 -4.49 -18.06 -2.36
N TYR A 139 -5.68 -18.67 -2.35
CA TYR A 139 -6.68 -18.46 -1.31
C TYR A 139 -6.26 -19.07 0.03
N ARG A 140 -5.76 -20.31 0.04
CA ARG A 140 -5.31 -20.98 1.27
C ARG A 140 -4.05 -20.37 1.90
N ARG A 141 -3.30 -19.54 1.16
CA ARG A 141 -2.13 -18.80 1.66
C ARG A 141 -2.50 -17.46 2.28
N LEU A 142 -3.71 -16.95 1.97
CA LEU A 142 -4.23 -15.74 2.60
C LEU A 142 -4.88 -16.04 3.96
N ILE A 143 -5.53 -17.20 4.10
CA ILE A 143 -6.24 -17.66 5.32
C ILE A 143 -5.28 -18.37 6.28
#